data_AF-A0A674BQ09-F1
#
_entry.id   AF-A0A674BQ09-F1
#
_cell.length_a   1.000
_cell.length_b   1.000
_cell.length_c   1.000
_cell.angle_alpha   90.00
_cell.angle_beta   90.00
_cell.angle_gamma   90.00
#
_symmetry.space_group_name_H-M   'P 1'
#
loop_
_entity.id
_entity.type
_entity.pdbx_description
1 polymer ?
#
loop_
_entity_poly.entity_id
_entity_poly.type
_entity_poly.pdbx_seq_one_letter_code
_entity_poly.pdbx_strand_id
1 'polypeptide(L)'
;MAPALGDGEFDNDDYYSLLNVRREATQEELKGSYRRLCMLYHPDKHRDPELKRQAEQLFNLVHQAYEVLSDPQSRAIYDIYGKRGLDVDGWEVVERKRTPVEIREEFERLQREREERRLQQRTNPKGMISVGVDATDLFDRYEEDYEDVPGGGFPHVEINKMHISQSIEAPLTTSDTAVLSGSLSTHNGNGGGNINVALRRVTSAKGWGEVEFGAGDTHGPLVGMKIFRNLTHCVWATCGLHFSSRGVRPSCTTMLARHLDKNTMGYLQWRWGTQSSMNTSIVRDTKTSHFTLAMQLGIPHSFMMMSYQYKFQDDDQTKVKGSIKAGFFGTVVEYGAERKISRHSVLGATVSVGVPQGISLKIKLNRASQTYFFPIHLTDQLLPSAVFYATVGPLVFYLAIQRLVIRPYVRAQKEQDLEKHRESSASDIARKRQEAESAVLLMQESVRRIIETEESKMGLIILNAWYGKFVTDNSQRHERAKVIDVTVPLQCLVKDSKLILTEATKSGLPGFYDPCVGEEKSLKVLYQFQGVMHQVLSPEEEALRIPKQCRHRFTPCVLKRSPAYPLFMLSIGGEMAETYSTGCCPIE
;
A
#
# COMPACT_ATOMS: atom_id res chain seq x y z
N MET A 1 10.33 39.42 -1.05
CA MET A 1 10.51 39.72 0.39
C MET A 1 10.29 38.41 1.13
N ALA A 2 11.38 37.71 1.43
CA ALA A 2 11.35 36.49 2.22
C ALA A 2 11.26 36.88 3.71
N PRO A 3 10.47 36.19 4.55
CA PRO A 3 10.52 36.42 5.97
C PRO A 3 11.85 35.87 6.51
N ALA A 4 12.45 36.65 7.40
CA ALA A 4 13.71 36.37 8.07
C ALA A 4 13.61 35.08 8.90
N LEU A 5 14.73 34.37 8.98
CA LEU A 5 14.98 33.22 9.83
C LEU A 5 14.64 33.58 11.28
N GLY A 6 13.54 33.01 11.80
CA GLY A 6 13.15 33.11 13.19
C GLY A 6 13.97 32.18 14.08
N ASP A 7 14.24 32.66 15.28
CA ASP A 7 15.00 32.05 16.35
C ASP A 7 14.53 30.61 16.69
N GLY A 8 15.44 29.78 17.18
CA GLY A 8 15.17 28.36 17.48
C GLY A 8 14.06 28.17 18.51
N GLU A 9 12.83 27.94 18.03
CA GLU A 9 11.69 27.46 18.81
C GLU A 9 11.85 25.97 19.09
N PHE A 10 11.87 25.59 20.38
CA PHE A 10 11.77 24.19 20.80
C PHE A 10 10.35 23.70 20.49
N ASP A 11 10.16 23.04 19.34
CA ASP A 11 8.85 22.59 18.91
C ASP A 11 8.53 21.20 19.48
N ASN A 12 8.04 21.19 20.72
CA ASN A 12 7.65 19.96 21.39
C ASN A 12 6.19 19.63 21.08
N ASP A 13 5.94 18.57 20.31
CA ASP A 13 4.66 18.30 19.64
C ASP A 13 3.47 18.03 20.59
N ASP A 14 3.70 17.69 21.89
CA ASP A 14 2.63 17.44 22.86
C ASP A 14 2.81 18.17 24.21
N TYR A 15 1.93 19.13 24.53
CA TYR A 15 1.84 19.87 25.80
C TYR A 15 1.62 18.98 27.02
N TYR A 16 0.91 17.85 26.90
CA TYR A 16 0.75 16.93 28.02
C TYR A 16 2.07 16.25 28.37
N SER A 17 2.86 15.88 27.35
CA SER A 17 4.22 15.33 27.52
C SER A 17 5.15 16.38 28.11
N LEU A 18 5.09 17.63 27.64
CA LEU A 18 5.92 18.73 28.14
C LEU A 18 5.74 18.94 29.66
N LEU A 19 4.48 18.92 30.12
CA LEU A 19 4.14 19.05 31.53
C LEU A 19 4.23 17.72 32.32
N ASN A 20 4.54 16.60 31.65
CA ASN A 20 4.52 15.24 32.20
C ASN A 20 3.25 14.92 33.00
N VAL A 21 2.08 15.15 32.38
CA VAL A 21 0.76 14.90 32.96
C VAL A 21 -0.05 13.98 32.03
N ARG A 22 -1.15 13.42 32.56
CA ARG A 22 -2.09 12.61 31.77
C ARG A 22 -3.06 13.52 31.01
N ARG A 23 -3.62 13.01 29.91
CA ARG A 23 -4.70 13.72 29.19
C ARG A 23 -5.94 13.93 30.04
N GLU A 24 -6.18 13.06 31.03
CA GLU A 24 -7.28 13.17 32.00
C GLU A 24 -6.90 13.97 33.27
N ALA A 25 -5.73 14.61 33.30
CA ALA A 25 -5.24 15.29 34.50
C ALA A 25 -6.18 16.42 34.96
N THR A 26 -6.36 16.51 36.27
CA THR A 26 -7.16 17.56 36.92
C THR A 26 -6.42 18.90 36.87
N GLN A 27 -7.16 20.00 37.04
CA GLN A 27 -6.58 21.34 37.01
C GLN A 27 -5.57 21.56 38.15
N GLU A 28 -5.74 20.87 39.28
CA GLU A 28 -4.81 20.88 40.41
C GLU A 28 -3.47 20.23 40.05
N GLU A 29 -3.51 19.07 39.38
CA GLU A 29 -2.32 18.37 38.90
C GLU A 29 -1.56 19.20 37.86
N LEU A 30 -2.27 19.82 36.91
CA LEU A 30 -1.70 20.73 35.90
C LEU A 30 -0.97 21.89 36.57
N LYS A 31 -1.62 22.58 37.51
CA LYS A 31 -1.05 23.70 38.25
C LYS A 31 0.17 23.29 39.09
N GLY A 32 0.12 22.09 39.67
CA GLY A 32 1.22 21.51 40.44
C GLY A 32 2.44 21.17 39.58
N SER A 33 2.24 20.69 38.35
CA SER A 33 3.34 20.40 37.42
C SER A 33 3.95 21.68 36.83
N TYR A 34 3.09 22.62 36.40
CA TYR A 34 3.50 23.93 35.88
C TYR A 34 4.41 24.69 36.85
N ARG A 35 4.00 24.83 38.12
CA ARG A 35 4.82 25.51 39.15
C ARG A 35 6.21 24.90 39.31
N ARG A 36 6.32 23.57 39.17
CA ARG A 36 7.58 22.84 39.32
C ARG A 36 8.52 23.14 38.15
N LEU A 37 8.02 23.03 36.92
CA LEU A 37 8.80 23.29 35.72
C LEU A 37 9.19 24.77 35.60
N CYS A 38 8.34 25.70 36.04
CA CYS A 38 8.68 27.12 36.12
C CYS A 38 9.82 27.41 37.11
N MET A 39 9.84 26.72 38.26
CA MET A 39 10.96 26.85 39.20
C MET A 39 12.26 26.25 38.64
N LEU A 40 12.16 25.28 37.73
CA LEU A 40 13.29 24.60 37.10
C LEU A 40 13.93 25.49 36.02
N TYR A 41 13.12 26.05 35.12
CA TYR A 41 13.58 26.81 33.95
C TYR A 41 13.57 28.34 34.15
N HIS A 42 13.53 28.83 35.39
CA HIS A 42 13.49 30.28 35.64
C HIS A 42 14.79 30.97 35.18
N PRO A 43 14.75 32.05 34.38
CA PRO A 43 15.95 32.67 33.82
C PRO A 43 16.92 33.22 34.89
N ASP A 44 16.43 33.64 36.06
CA ASP A 44 17.29 34.13 37.15
C ASP A 44 18.15 33.05 37.84
N LYS A 45 17.84 31.76 37.63
CA LYS A 45 18.65 30.68 38.22
C LYS A 45 19.90 30.38 37.44
N HIS A 46 19.98 30.80 36.17
CA HIS A 46 21.08 30.49 35.28
C HIS A 46 21.97 31.73 35.08
N ARG A 47 23.28 31.57 35.32
CA ARG A 47 24.26 32.67 35.24
C ARG A 47 24.81 32.88 33.84
N ASP A 48 24.89 31.81 33.04
CA ASP A 48 25.46 31.87 31.69
C ASP A 48 24.46 32.45 30.69
N PRO A 49 24.89 33.35 29.78
CA PRO A 49 23.97 34.06 28.89
C PRO A 49 23.30 33.15 27.85
N GLU A 50 23.95 32.06 27.42
CA GLU A 50 23.36 31.10 26.49
C GLU A 50 22.32 30.20 27.17
N LEU A 51 22.66 29.66 28.35
CA LEU A 51 21.72 28.87 29.18
C LEU A 51 20.52 29.71 29.62
N LYS A 52 20.72 31.00 29.90
CA LYS A 52 19.64 31.91 30.26
C LYS A 52 18.62 32.08 29.14
N ARG A 53 19.07 32.21 27.89
CA ARG A 53 18.17 32.28 26.71
C ARG A 53 17.40 30.98 26.51
N GLN A 54 18.07 29.82 26.65
CA GLN A 54 17.41 28.52 26.49
C GLN A 54 16.40 28.25 27.63
N ALA A 55 16.73 28.65 28.86
CA ALA A 55 15.81 28.58 30.00
C ALA A 55 14.58 29.45 29.77
N GLU A 56 14.75 30.66 29.26
CA GLU A 56 13.66 31.57 28.88
C GLU A 56 12.74 30.95 27.81
N GLN A 57 13.30 30.29 26.80
CA GLN A 57 12.50 29.60 25.77
C GLN A 57 11.69 28.43 26.35
N LEU A 58 12.31 27.56 27.15
CA LEU A 58 11.59 26.45 27.80
C LEU A 58 10.55 26.94 28.81
N PHE A 59 10.85 28.03 29.52
CA PHE A 59 9.91 28.67 30.43
C PHE A 59 8.67 29.18 29.70
N ASN A 60 8.85 29.87 28.57
CA ASN A 60 7.75 30.35 27.73
C ASN A 60 6.91 29.19 27.18
N LEU A 61 7.53 28.08 26.79
CA LEU A 61 6.80 26.91 26.30
C LEU A 61 6.00 26.20 27.41
N VAL A 62 6.58 26.06 28.59
CA VAL A 62 5.87 25.52 29.77
C VAL A 62 4.71 26.43 30.16
N HIS A 63 4.87 27.74 30.02
CA HIS A 63 3.82 28.74 30.23
C HIS A 63 2.69 28.60 29.22
N GLN A 64 3.02 28.56 27.93
CA GLN A 64 2.05 28.39 26.85
C GLN A 64 1.28 27.06 26.98
N ALA A 65 1.98 25.96 27.30
CA ALA A 65 1.35 24.66 27.53
C ALA A 65 0.34 24.72 28.69
N TYR A 66 0.67 25.41 29.78
CA TYR A 66 -0.24 25.58 30.90
C TYR A 66 -1.44 26.45 30.53
N GLU A 67 -1.24 27.56 29.81
CA GLU A 67 -2.31 28.46 29.39
C GLU A 67 -3.38 27.71 28.58
N VAL A 68 -2.93 26.98 27.54
CA VAL A 68 -3.78 26.18 26.66
C VAL A 68 -4.53 25.08 27.41
N LEU A 69 -3.82 24.33 28.27
CA LEU A 69 -4.42 23.20 29.00
C LEU A 69 -5.25 23.63 30.21
N SER A 70 -5.08 24.87 30.69
CA SER A 70 -5.84 25.40 31.83
C SER A 70 -7.26 25.82 31.46
N ASP A 71 -7.45 26.30 30.23
CA ASP A 71 -8.75 26.70 29.70
C ASP A 71 -9.48 25.51 29.06
N PRO A 72 -10.71 25.16 29.50
CA PRO A 72 -11.45 24.03 28.96
C PRO A 72 -11.71 24.10 27.44
N GLN A 73 -11.91 25.30 26.89
CA GLN A 73 -12.19 25.46 25.45
C GLN A 73 -10.92 25.23 24.62
N SER A 74 -9.83 25.90 24.99
CA SER A 74 -8.52 25.75 24.35
C SER A 74 -7.97 24.33 24.51
N ARG A 75 -8.19 23.68 25.66
CA ARG A 75 -7.85 22.27 25.89
C ARG A 75 -8.61 21.34 24.96
N ALA A 76 -9.91 21.56 24.77
CA ALA A 76 -10.71 20.76 23.84
C ALA A 76 -10.25 20.92 22.38
N ILE A 77 -9.92 22.15 21.97
CA ILE A 77 -9.35 22.43 20.64
C ILE A 77 -8.01 21.71 20.48
N TYR A 78 -7.15 21.81 21.49
CA TYR A 78 -5.85 21.16 21.52
C TYR A 78 -5.94 19.63 21.50
N ASP A 79 -6.88 19.04 22.24
CA ASP A 79 -7.09 17.58 22.28
C ASP A 79 -7.54 17.02 20.92
N ILE A 80 -8.28 17.81 20.13
CA ILE A 80 -8.79 17.42 18.82
C ILE A 80 -7.79 17.73 17.70
N TYR A 81 -7.15 18.89 17.73
CA TYR A 81 -6.38 19.46 16.61
C TYR A 81 -4.88 19.63 16.88
N GLY A 82 -4.41 19.39 18.11
CA GLY A 82 -3.05 19.67 18.54
C GLY A 82 -2.71 21.16 18.54
N LYS A 83 -1.41 21.50 18.62
CA LYS A 83 -0.94 22.91 18.64
C LYS A 83 -1.49 23.75 17.49
N ARG A 84 -1.62 23.13 16.31
CA ARG A 84 -2.06 23.78 15.07
C ARG A 84 -3.50 24.30 15.13
N GLY A 85 -4.31 23.82 16.07
CA GLY A 85 -5.66 24.31 16.30
C GLY A 85 -5.71 25.64 17.06
N LEU A 86 -4.62 26.06 17.70
CA LEU A 86 -4.56 27.23 18.57
C LEU A 86 -4.15 28.51 17.83
N ASP A 87 -3.45 28.39 16.69
CA ASP A 87 -2.92 29.53 15.93
C ASP A 87 -3.97 30.23 15.04
N VAL A 88 -5.21 29.73 15.02
CA VAL A 88 -6.23 30.16 14.05
C VAL A 88 -7.45 30.71 14.78
N ASP A 89 -7.41 32.01 15.09
CA ASP A 89 -8.56 32.75 15.65
C ASP A 89 -9.77 32.61 14.70
N GLY A 90 -10.79 31.83 15.11
CA GLY A 90 -12.13 31.84 14.50
C GLY A 90 -12.59 30.62 13.68
N TRP A 91 -12.06 29.41 13.88
CA TRP A 91 -12.61 28.20 13.21
C TRP A 91 -13.70 27.48 14.03
N GLU A 92 -14.86 27.27 13.42
CA GLU A 92 -15.79 26.19 13.79
C GLU A 92 -15.21 24.83 13.34
N VAL A 93 -15.37 23.83 14.20
CA VAL A 93 -14.80 22.47 14.10
C VAL A 93 -15.25 21.78 12.81
N VAL A 94 -14.39 21.81 11.78
CA VAL A 94 -14.43 20.85 10.66
C VAL A 94 -13.21 19.95 10.79
N GLU A 95 -13.45 18.69 11.12
CA GLU A 95 -12.40 17.69 11.31
C GLU A 95 -11.63 17.42 10.00
N ARG A 96 -10.33 17.74 9.96
CA ARG A 96 -9.39 17.15 9.00
C ARG A 96 -8.05 16.82 9.68
N LYS A 97 -7.73 15.52 9.70
CA LYS A 97 -6.74 14.84 10.56
C LYS A 97 -5.28 14.78 10.02
N ARG A 98 -4.67 15.82 9.42
CA ARG A 98 -3.29 15.69 8.85
C ARG A 98 -2.34 16.88 9.06
N THR A 99 -1.03 16.60 9.21
CA THR A 99 0.07 17.58 9.44
C THR A 99 0.35 18.45 8.18
N PRO A 100 1.00 19.65 8.25
CA PRO A 100 1.13 20.55 7.10
C PRO A 100 2.05 20.00 6.00
N VAL A 101 3.07 19.25 6.39
CA VAL A 101 4.04 18.61 5.49
C VAL A 101 3.37 17.44 4.77
N GLU A 102 2.64 16.59 5.51
CA GLU A 102 1.85 15.51 4.92
C GLU A 102 0.74 16.02 4.00
N ILE A 103 0.11 17.16 4.32
CA ILE A 103 -0.88 17.80 3.44
C ILE A 103 -0.22 18.26 2.13
N ARG A 104 0.98 18.86 2.19
CA ARG A 104 1.70 19.33 1.00
C ARG A 104 2.12 18.16 0.12
N GLU A 105 2.68 17.10 0.71
CA GLU A 105 3.07 15.90 -0.02
C GLU A 105 1.87 15.14 -0.58
N GLU A 106 0.78 15.03 0.17
CA GLU A 106 -0.46 14.43 -0.32
C GLU A 106 -1.06 15.27 -1.44
N PHE A 107 -1.05 16.60 -1.31
CA PHE A 107 -1.53 17.50 -2.37
C PHE A 107 -0.71 17.35 -3.64
N GLU A 108 0.61 17.29 -3.54
CA GLU A 108 1.49 17.05 -4.68
C GLU A 108 1.27 15.67 -5.29
N ARG A 109 1.10 14.61 -4.48
CA ARG A 109 0.74 13.27 -4.97
C ARG A 109 -0.61 13.29 -5.70
N LEU A 110 -1.63 13.91 -5.12
CA LEU A 110 -2.95 14.04 -5.71
C LEU A 110 -2.93 14.88 -6.99
N GLN A 111 -2.08 15.90 -7.06
CA GLN A 111 -1.89 16.69 -8.28
C GLN A 111 -1.25 15.84 -9.39
N ARG A 112 -0.14 15.14 -9.11
CA ARG A 112 0.48 14.23 -10.09
C ARG A 112 -0.49 13.14 -10.54
N GLU A 113 -1.23 12.53 -9.62
CA GLU A 113 -2.24 11.53 -9.98
C GLU A 113 -3.38 12.12 -10.83
N ARG A 114 -3.81 13.36 -10.55
CA ARG A 114 -4.84 14.05 -11.37
C ARG A 114 -4.30 14.39 -12.75
N GLU A 115 -3.06 14.85 -12.84
CA GLU A 115 -2.39 15.14 -14.12
C GLU A 115 -2.20 13.86 -14.94
N GLU A 116 -1.72 12.78 -14.35
CA GLU A 116 -1.62 11.47 -14.98
C GLU A 116 -2.99 10.94 -15.42
N ARG A 117 -4.03 11.03 -14.57
CA ARG A 117 -5.40 10.66 -14.95
C ARG A 117 -5.92 11.52 -16.10
N ARG A 118 -5.62 12.82 -16.10
CA ARG A 118 -6.00 13.74 -17.19
C ARG A 118 -5.29 13.39 -18.49
N LEU A 119 -4.02 12.99 -18.44
CA LEU A 119 -3.27 12.50 -19.61
C LEU A 119 -3.81 11.15 -20.11
N GLN A 120 -4.09 10.20 -19.20
CA GLN A 120 -4.72 8.92 -19.53
C GLN A 120 -6.15 9.04 -20.06
N GLN A 121 -6.89 10.10 -19.70
CA GLN A 121 -8.21 10.38 -20.28
C GLN A 121 -8.11 10.94 -21.70
N ARG A 122 -6.99 11.63 -22.05
CA ARG A 122 -6.78 12.18 -23.40
C ARG A 122 -6.47 11.09 -24.42
N THR A 123 -5.78 10.04 -24.00
CA THR A 123 -5.51 8.87 -24.81
C THR A 123 -5.80 7.66 -23.95
N ASN A 124 -6.85 6.90 -24.26
CA ASN A 124 -7.18 5.65 -23.60
C ASN A 124 -6.67 4.47 -24.44
N PRO A 125 -5.36 4.16 -24.42
CA PRO A 125 -4.81 3.08 -25.24
C PRO A 125 -5.28 1.75 -24.67
N LYS A 126 -6.00 0.96 -25.45
CA LYS A 126 -6.35 -0.42 -25.11
C LYS A 126 -5.50 -1.34 -25.97
N GLY A 127 -4.79 -2.25 -25.33
CA GLY A 127 -3.94 -3.24 -26.00
C GLY A 127 -4.36 -4.65 -25.63
N MET A 128 -4.37 -5.56 -26.60
CA MET A 128 -4.49 -6.99 -26.35
C MET A 128 -3.40 -7.72 -27.13
N ILE A 129 -2.57 -8.46 -26.41
CA ILE A 129 -1.53 -9.32 -26.97
C ILE A 129 -1.92 -10.75 -26.63
N SER A 130 -2.15 -11.55 -27.66
CA SER A 130 -2.51 -12.96 -27.53
C SER A 130 -1.47 -13.82 -28.21
N VAL A 131 -0.87 -14.76 -27.49
CA VAL A 131 0.09 -15.74 -28.04
C VAL A 131 -0.45 -17.13 -27.75
N GLY A 132 -0.97 -17.78 -28.78
CA GLY A 132 -1.46 -19.15 -28.72
C GLY A 132 -0.31 -20.12 -28.89
N VAL A 133 -0.13 -20.96 -27.87
CA VAL A 133 0.91 -21.99 -27.81
C VAL A 133 0.24 -23.34 -28.03
N ASP A 134 0.77 -24.12 -28.95
CA ASP A 134 0.40 -25.50 -29.17
C ASP A 134 1.40 -26.40 -28.46
N ALA A 135 0.92 -27.13 -27.46
CA ALA A 135 1.71 -28.03 -26.66
C ALA A 135 1.16 -29.45 -26.73
N THR A 136 0.44 -29.77 -27.82
CA THR A 136 -0.17 -31.08 -28.08
C THR A 136 0.87 -32.20 -28.10
N ASP A 137 2.07 -31.92 -28.63
CA ASP A 137 3.22 -32.84 -28.69
C ASP A 137 3.74 -33.29 -27.29
N LEU A 138 3.36 -32.59 -26.21
CA LEU A 138 3.69 -33.02 -24.84
C LEU A 138 2.80 -34.19 -24.36
N PHE A 139 1.61 -34.36 -24.95
CA PHE A 139 0.57 -35.27 -24.45
C PHE A 139 0.12 -36.30 -25.48
N ASP A 140 0.08 -35.94 -26.77
CA ASP A 140 -0.20 -36.83 -27.89
C ASP A 140 1.10 -37.47 -28.40
N ARG A 141 1.76 -38.26 -27.54
CA ARG A 141 2.69 -39.28 -28.04
C ARG A 141 1.86 -40.43 -28.59
N TYR A 142 1.33 -40.29 -29.80
CA TYR A 142 0.69 -41.43 -30.46
C TYR A 142 1.69 -42.57 -30.64
N GLU A 143 1.22 -43.75 -30.28
CA GLU A 143 1.47 -45.09 -30.83
C GLU A 143 2.30 -45.20 -32.14
N GLU A 144 3.55 -44.75 -32.16
CA GLU A 144 4.55 -45.26 -33.11
C GLU A 144 5.20 -46.54 -32.54
N ASP A 145 4.38 -47.59 -32.37
CA ASP A 145 4.87 -48.96 -32.13
C ASP A 145 5.38 -49.62 -33.44
N TYR A 146 5.54 -48.87 -34.53
CA TYR A 146 6.11 -49.34 -35.80
C TYR A 146 7.05 -48.30 -36.41
N GLU A 147 8.16 -48.03 -35.74
CA GLU A 147 9.52 -47.94 -36.30
C GLU A 147 10.46 -47.46 -35.19
N ASP A 148 11.30 -48.38 -34.68
CA ASP A 148 12.42 -48.07 -33.78
C ASP A 148 13.39 -47.10 -34.48
N VAL A 149 13.12 -45.80 -34.44
CA VAL A 149 14.11 -44.76 -34.74
C VAL A 149 14.73 -44.32 -33.40
N PRO A 150 15.99 -44.69 -33.11
CA PRO A 150 16.63 -44.36 -31.84
C PRO A 150 17.06 -42.88 -31.87
N GLY A 151 16.15 -42.02 -31.44
CA GLY A 151 16.39 -40.58 -31.38
C GLY A 151 15.24 -39.87 -30.70
N GLY A 152 15.12 -40.01 -29.38
CA GLY A 152 14.15 -39.27 -28.56
C GLY A 152 14.37 -37.76 -28.69
N GLY A 153 13.67 -37.14 -29.62
CA GLY A 153 13.58 -35.69 -29.74
C GLY A 153 12.92 -35.10 -28.50
N PHE A 154 13.38 -33.92 -28.09
CA PHE A 154 12.64 -33.13 -27.11
C PHE A 154 11.29 -32.72 -27.74
N PRO A 155 10.18 -32.80 -26.99
CA PRO A 155 8.87 -32.38 -27.51
C PRO A 155 8.93 -30.92 -27.97
N HIS A 156 8.36 -30.64 -29.14
CA HIS A 156 8.41 -29.33 -29.76
C HIS A 156 7.14 -28.55 -29.43
N VAL A 157 7.33 -27.44 -28.71
CA VAL A 157 6.25 -26.49 -28.40
C VAL A 157 6.21 -25.43 -29.50
N GLU A 158 5.09 -25.33 -30.21
CA GLU A 158 4.94 -24.43 -31.34
C GLU A 158 4.04 -23.24 -31.02
N ILE A 159 4.29 -22.11 -31.69
CA ILE A 159 3.40 -20.94 -31.62
C ILE A 159 2.43 -21.03 -32.79
N ASN A 160 1.22 -21.53 -32.54
CA ASN A 160 0.18 -21.72 -33.55
C ASN A 160 -0.43 -20.37 -34.03
N LYS A 161 -0.58 -19.40 -33.12
CA LYS A 161 -1.12 -18.08 -33.46
C LYS A 161 -0.58 -16.95 -32.61
N MET A 162 -0.37 -15.78 -33.21
CA MET A 162 -0.12 -14.53 -32.48
C MET A 162 -1.11 -13.47 -32.95
N HIS A 163 -1.80 -12.82 -32.02
CA HIS A 163 -2.76 -11.76 -32.29
C HIS A 163 -2.49 -10.54 -31.42
N ILE A 164 -2.14 -9.43 -32.04
CA ILE A 164 -1.90 -8.15 -31.39
C ILE A 164 -2.97 -7.18 -31.88
N SER A 165 -3.78 -6.64 -30.98
CA SER A 165 -4.71 -5.57 -31.31
C SER A 165 -4.49 -4.38 -30.39
N GLN A 166 -4.34 -3.20 -30.97
CA GLN A 166 -4.15 -1.94 -30.25
C GLN A 166 -5.19 -0.94 -30.73
N SER A 167 -5.84 -0.24 -29.81
CA SER A 167 -6.71 0.89 -30.13
C SER A 167 -6.41 2.08 -29.23
N ILE A 168 -6.49 3.27 -29.81
CA ILE A 168 -6.32 4.54 -29.12
C ILE A 168 -7.55 5.38 -29.45
N GLU A 169 -8.32 5.69 -28.41
CA GLU A 169 -9.46 6.61 -28.49
C GLU A 169 -8.96 8.01 -28.05
N ALA A 170 -9.06 8.98 -28.95
CA ALA A 170 -8.66 10.37 -28.72
C ALA A 170 -9.88 11.29 -28.92
N PRO A 171 -10.45 11.86 -27.83
CA PRO A 171 -11.51 12.85 -27.94
C PRO A 171 -10.93 14.16 -28.50
N LEU A 172 -11.38 14.55 -29.71
CA LEU A 172 -10.95 15.80 -30.35
C LEU A 172 -11.77 16.99 -29.83
N THR A 173 -13.08 16.79 -29.69
CA THR A 173 -14.03 17.77 -29.14
C THR A 173 -15.01 17.08 -28.18
N THR A 174 -15.96 17.82 -27.62
CA THR A 174 -17.02 17.25 -26.77
C THR A 174 -17.95 16.30 -27.53
N SER A 175 -18.04 16.44 -28.86
CA SER A 175 -18.88 15.60 -29.73
C SER A 175 -18.10 14.63 -30.62
N ASP A 176 -16.84 14.95 -30.94
CA ASP A 176 -16.05 14.23 -31.93
C ASP A 176 -14.91 13.44 -31.27
N THR A 177 -14.83 12.15 -31.61
CA THR A 177 -13.79 11.23 -31.14
C THR A 177 -13.10 10.59 -32.34
N ALA A 178 -11.78 10.68 -32.39
CA ALA A 178 -10.97 9.92 -33.33
C ALA A 178 -10.55 8.60 -32.67
N VAL A 179 -10.68 7.50 -33.39
CA VAL A 179 -10.25 6.18 -32.95
C VAL A 179 -9.23 5.66 -33.95
N LEU A 180 -8.01 5.45 -33.50
CA LEU A 180 -6.99 4.73 -34.27
C LEU A 180 -6.93 3.30 -33.73
N SER A 181 -7.09 2.31 -34.60
CA SER A 181 -6.99 0.91 -34.22
C SER A 181 -6.15 0.15 -35.23
N GLY A 182 -5.38 -0.82 -34.75
CA GLY A 182 -4.65 -1.75 -35.58
C GLY A 182 -4.77 -3.16 -35.01
N SER A 183 -4.95 -4.14 -35.88
CA SER A 183 -4.86 -5.55 -35.50
C SER A 183 -3.94 -6.30 -36.43
N LEU A 184 -3.05 -7.09 -35.85
CA LEU A 184 -2.13 -7.98 -36.53
C LEU A 184 -2.44 -9.38 -36.03
N SER A 185 -2.79 -10.28 -36.94
CA SER A 185 -2.98 -11.69 -36.63
C SER A 185 -2.07 -12.54 -37.51
N THR A 186 -1.45 -13.54 -36.90
CA THR A 186 -0.70 -14.58 -37.59
C THR A 186 -1.29 -15.91 -37.14
N HIS A 187 -1.55 -16.78 -38.09
CA HIS A 187 -2.05 -18.12 -37.83
C HIS A 187 -1.39 -19.08 -38.82
N ASN A 188 -0.71 -20.10 -38.31
CA ASN A 188 -0.03 -21.13 -39.10
C ASN A 188 0.85 -20.55 -40.22
N GLY A 189 1.67 -19.54 -39.88
CA GLY A 189 2.58 -18.89 -40.82
C GLY A 189 1.94 -17.88 -41.77
N ASN A 190 0.62 -17.81 -41.88
CA ASN A 190 -0.06 -16.77 -42.65
C ASN A 190 -0.38 -15.56 -41.75
N GLY A 191 0.18 -14.41 -42.09
CA GLY A 191 -0.01 -13.15 -41.38
C GLY A 191 -0.95 -12.20 -42.11
N GLY A 192 -1.76 -11.46 -41.37
CA GLY A 192 -2.57 -10.37 -41.89
C GLY A 192 -2.64 -9.23 -40.90
N GLY A 193 -2.42 -8.01 -41.40
CA GLY A 193 -2.60 -6.78 -40.66
C GLY A 193 -3.79 -5.97 -41.16
N ASN A 194 -4.42 -5.22 -40.27
CA ASN A 194 -5.25 -4.09 -40.62
C ASN A 194 -4.95 -2.89 -39.72
N ILE A 195 -5.13 -1.71 -40.28
CA ILE A 195 -5.09 -0.43 -39.57
C ILE A 195 -6.36 0.32 -39.98
N ASN A 196 -7.16 0.73 -39.00
CA ASN A 196 -8.39 1.45 -39.18
C ASN A 196 -8.36 2.75 -38.37
N VAL A 197 -8.65 3.86 -39.03
CA VAL A 197 -8.91 5.18 -38.44
C VAL A 197 -10.40 5.46 -38.55
N ALA A 198 -11.06 5.72 -37.42
CA ALA A 198 -12.46 6.06 -37.40
C ALA A 198 -12.69 7.44 -36.79
N LEU A 199 -13.53 8.25 -37.44
CA LEU A 199 -13.98 9.54 -36.95
C LEU A 199 -15.44 9.39 -36.51
N ARG A 200 -15.65 9.37 -35.20
CA ARG A 200 -16.96 9.27 -34.58
C ARG A 200 -17.46 10.64 -34.18
N ARG A 201 -18.67 11.00 -34.60
CA ARG A 201 -19.38 12.22 -34.21
C ARG A 201 -20.70 11.86 -33.53
N VAL A 202 -20.87 12.34 -32.31
CA VAL A 202 -22.13 12.28 -31.58
C VAL A 202 -23.04 13.38 -32.14
N THR A 203 -24.07 13.00 -32.90
CA THR A 203 -24.98 13.95 -33.57
C THR A 203 -26.17 14.33 -32.70
N SER A 204 -26.55 13.47 -31.75
CA SER A 204 -27.67 13.69 -30.83
C SER A 204 -27.48 12.85 -29.57
N ALA A 205 -28.18 13.19 -28.49
CA ALA A 205 -28.27 12.33 -27.29
C ALA A 205 -28.77 10.91 -27.60
N LYS A 206 -29.47 10.72 -28.73
CA LYS A 206 -30.03 9.43 -29.18
C LYS A 206 -29.22 8.73 -30.27
N GLY A 207 -28.10 9.29 -30.75
CA GLY A 207 -27.39 8.70 -31.89
C GLY A 207 -26.02 9.29 -32.20
N TRP A 208 -25.22 8.50 -32.90
CA TRP A 208 -23.89 8.88 -33.36
C TRP A 208 -23.63 8.31 -34.75
N GLY A 209 -22.79 9.01 -35.52
CA GLY A 209 -22.28 8.56 -36.81
C GLY A 209 -20.77 8.35 -36.72
N GLU A 210 -20.25 7.43 -37.50
CA GLU A 210 -18.84 7.10 -37.57
C GLU A 210 -18.43 6.88 -39.03
N VAL A 211 -17.32 7.49 -39.43
CA VAL A 211 -16.70 7.27 -40.73
C VAL A 211 -15.38 6.56 -40.52
N GLU A 212 -15.19 5.42 -41.16
CA GLU A 212 -14.03 4.54 -41.02
C GLU A 212 -13.18 4.57 -42.28
N PHE A 213 -11.88 4.68 -42.12
CA PHE A 213 -10.88 4.57 -43.16
C PHE A 213 -9.89 3.50 -42.72
N GLY A 214 -9.86 2.39 -43.43
CA GLY A 214 -9.01 1.25 -43.13
C GLY A 214 -8.14 0.87 -44.30
N ALA A 215 -7.00 0.27 -44.00
CA ALA A 215 -6.20 -0.46 -44.96
C ALA A 215 -5.75 -1.77 -44.31
N GLY A 216 -5.83 -2.88 -45.05
CA GLY A 216 -5.38 -4.17 -44.56
C GLY A 216 -5.27 -5.21 -45.66
N ASP A 217 -4.50 -6.26 -45.38
CA ASP A 217 -4.03 -7.23 -46.38
C ASP A 217 -5.18 -8.01 -47.04
N THR A 218 -6.29 -8.22 -46.31
CA THR A 218 -7.45 -9.00 -46.79
C THR A 218 -8.56 -8.18 -47.43
N HIS A 219 -8.61 -6.87 -47.20
CA HIS A 219 -9.72 -6.00 -47.62
C HIS A 219 -9.30 -4.80 -48.48
N GLY A 220 -8.00 -4.54 -48.65
CA GLY A 220 -7.49 -3.36 -49.33
C GLY A 220 -7.89 -2.06 -48.61
N PRO A 221 -7.91 -0.91 -49.30
CA PRO A 221 -8.49 0.31 -48.73
C PRO A 221 -9.99 0.10 -48.50
N LEU A 222 -10.44 0.41 -47.29
CA LEU A 222 -11.81 0.27 -46.83
C LEU A 222 -12.31 1.63 -46.37
N VAL A 223 -13.43 2.07 -46.92
CA VAL A 223 -14.15 3.26 -46.44
C VAL A 223 -15.49 2.80 -45.91
N GLY A 224 -15.74 3.01 -44.63
CA GLY A 224 -16.99 2.63 -43.97
C GLY A 224 -17.74 3.85 -43.48
N MET A 225 -19.07 3.77 -43.49
CA MET A 225 -19.91 4.68 -42.71
C MET A 225 -20.80 3.84 -41.80
N LYS A 226 -20.85 4.14 -40.51
CA LYS A 226 -21.75 3.53 -39.53
C LYS A 226 -22.59 4.60 -38.87
N ILE A 227 -23.87 4.30 -38.67
CA ILE A 227 -24.85 5.20 -38.04
C ILE A 227 -25.57 4.39 -36.99
N PHE A 228 -25.48 4.83 -35.75
CA PHE A 228 -26.20 4.28 -34.61
C PHE A 228 -27.31 5.24 -34.18
N ARG A 229 -28.52 4.71 -33.97
CA ARG A 229 -29.65 5.50 -33.47
C ARG A 229 -30.55 4.66 -32.57
N ASN A 230 -30.90 5.23 -31.41
CA ASN A 230 -31.97 4.75 -30.56
C ASN A 230 -33.31 5.14 -31.22
N LEU A 231 -34.06 4.15 -31.69
CA LEU A 231 -35.38 4.33 -32.31
C LEU A 231 -36.45 4.51 -31.24
N THR A 232 -36.41 3.66 -30.21
CA THR A 232 -37.34 3.64 -29.06
C THR A 232 -36.53 3.41 -27.78
N HIS A 233 -37.13 3.57 -26.60
CA HIS A 233 -36.49 3.28 -25.31
C HIS A 233 -35.88 1.87 -25.18
N CYS A 234 -36.39 0.91 -25.94
CA CYS A 234 -35.94 -0.50 -25.90
C CYS A 234 -35.33 -0.99 -27.22
N VAL A 235 -35.27 -0.14 -28.26
CA VAL A 235 -34.86 -0.54 -29.61
C VAL A 235 -33.82 0.43 -30.16
N TRP A 236 -32.68 -0.11 -30.57
CA TRP A 236 -31.65 0.64 -31.26
C TRP A 236 -31.23 -0.06 -32.55
N ALA A 237 -30.88 0.74 -33.54
CA ALA A 237 -30.45 0.26 -34.85
C ALA A 237 -29.06 0.81 -35.17
N THR A 238 -28.24 -0.04 -35.77
CA THR A 238 -26.94 0.31 -36.35
C THR A 238 -26.99 -0.02 -37.83
N CYS A 239 -26.91 1.00 -38.67
CA CYS A 239 -26.81 0.85 -40.12
C CYS A 239 -25.40 1.21 -40.54
N GLY A 240 -24.78 0.37 -41.35
CA GLY A 240 -23.42 0.54 -41.82
C GLY A 240 -23.31 0.21 -43.30
N LEU A 241 -22.41 0.91 -43.99
CA LEU A 241 -22.12 0.66 -45.39
C LEU A 241 -20.60 0.72 -45.58
N HIS A 242 -20.03 -0.41 -46.00
CA HIS A 242 -18.59 -0.55 -46.21
C HIS A 242 -18.27 -0.66 -47.69
N PHE A 243 -17.44 0.25 -48.18
CA PHE A 243 -16.83 0.22 -49.49
C PHE A 243 -15.45 -0.44 -49.36
N SER A 244 -15.26 -1.54 -50.06
CA SER A 244 -13.97 -2.23 -50.17
C SER A 244 -13.68 -2.49 -51.64
N SER A 245 -12.43 -2.78 -51.98
CA SER A 245 -12.01 -3.25 -53.32
C SER A 245 -12.85 -4.42 -53.85
N ARG A 246 -13.46 -5.23 -52.96
CA ARG A 246 -14.33 -6.37 -53.29
C ARG A 246 -15.83 -6.01 -53.43
N GLY A 247 -16.18 -4.73 -53.40
CA GLY A 247 -17.55 -4.23 -53.56
C GLY A 247 -18.14 -3.58 -52.31
N VAL A 248 -19.42 -3.20 -52.41
CA VAL A 248 -20.17 -2.54 -51.34
C VAL A 248 -20.86 -3.57 -50.46
N ARG A 249 -20.66 -3.48 -49.14
CA ARG A 249 -21.31 -4.34 -48.14
C ARG A 249 -22.21 -3.51 -47.23
N PRO A 250 -23.53 -3.48 -47.52
CA PRO A 250 -24.49 -2.93 -46.58
C PRO A 250 -24.68 -3.88 -45.40
N SER A 251 -24.73 -3.34 -44.20
CA SER A 251 -25.06 -4.05 -42.97
C SER A 251 -26.06 -3.24 -42.18
N CYS A 252 -27.18 -3.83 -41.77
CA CYS A 252 -28.09 -3.18 -40.83
C CYS A 252 -28.33 -4.15 -39.68
N THR A 253 -28.23 -3.68 -38.45
CA THR A 253 -28.45 -4.50 -37.26
C THR A 253 -29.43 -3.77 -36.35
N THR A 254 -30.59 -4.36 -36.13
CA THR A 254 -31.60 -3.86 -35.19
C THR A 254 -31.56 -4.71 -33.93
N MET A 255 -31.43 -4.09 -32.77
CA MET A 255 -31.38 -4.77 -31.49
C MET A 255 -32.46 -4.23 -30.57
N LEU A 256 -33.28 -5.14 -30.05
CA LEU A 256 -34.29 -4.89 -29.04
C LEU A 256 -33.79 -5.48 -27.73
N ALA A 257 -33.75 -4.67 -26.67
CA ALA A 257 -33.38 -5.11 -25.33
C ALA A 257 -34.50 -4.74 -24.36
N ARG A 258 -34.92 -5.71 -23.55
CA ARG A 258 -36.00 -5.53 -22.58
C ARG A 258 -35.67 -6.23 -21.27
N HIS A 259 -35.88 -5.53 -20.16
CA HIS A 259 -35.88 -6.14 -18.85
C HIS A 259 -37.08 -7.08 -18.73
N LEU A 260 -36.81 -8.38 -18.52
CA LEU A 260 -37.84 -9.39 -18.24
C LEU A 260 -38.06 -9.53 -16.73
N ASP A 261 -37.02 -9.26 -15.94
CA ASP A 261 -37.01 -9.25 -14.46
C ASP A 261 -35.90 -8.28 -13.99
N LYS A 262 -35.80 -7.99 -12.69
CA LYS A 262 -34.74 -7.13 -12.11
C LYS A 262 -33.33 -7.62 -12.48
N ASN A 263 -33.16 -8.94 -12.55
CA ASN A 263 -31.89 -9.61 -12.81
C ASN A 263 -31.83 -10.26 -14.20
N THR A 264 -32.88 -10.15 -15.02
CA THR A 264 -32.96 -10.83 -16.34
C THR A 264 -33.17 -9.81 -17.46
N MET A 265 -32.28 -9.84 -18.44
CA MET A 265 -32.35 -9.08 -19.67
C MET A 265 -32.59 -10.00 -20.86
N GLY A 266 -33.61 -9.68 -21.66
CA GLY A 266 -33.83 -10.30 -22.97
C GLY A 266 -33.28 -9.41 -24.07
N TYR A 267 -32.53 -10.00 -24.99
CA TYR A 267 -32.01 -9.35 -26.18
C TYR A 267 -32.50 -10.06 -27.44
N LEU A 268 -32.89 -9.29 -28.43
CA LEU A 268 -33.28 -9.75 -29.74
C LEU A 268 -32.51 -8.92 -30.78
N GLN A 269 -31.49 -9.51 -31.38
CA GLN A 269 -30.64 -8.89 -32.38
C GLN A 269 -30.95 -9.47 -33.75
N TRP A 270 -31.42 -8.64 -34.67
CA TRP A 270 -31.62 -9.01 -36.07
C TRP A 270 -30.57 -8.31 -36.94
N ARG A 271 -29.77 -9.10 -37.63
CA ARG A 271 -28.80 -8.67 -38.63
C ARG A 271 -29.42 -8.83 -40.02
N TRP A 272 -29.56 -7.72 -40.71
CA TRP A 272 -30.03 -7.58 -42.07
C TRP A 272 -28.83 -7.47 -43.01
N GLY A 273 -28.84 -8.24 -44.09
CA GLY A 273 -27.77 -8.27 -45.08
C GLY A 273 -27.74 -9.59 -45.84
N THR A 274 -26.66 -9.84 -46.57
CA THR A 274 -26.43 -11.08 -47.33
C THR A 274 -26.36 -12.32 -46.44
N GLN A 275 -25.93 -12.17 -45.19
CA GLN A 275 -26.02 -13.19 -44.14
C GLN A 275 -27.02 -12.70 -43.08
N SER A 276 -28.31 -12.95 -43.33
CA SER A 276 -29.38 -12.59 -42.41
C SER A 276 -29.42 -13.56 -41.23
N SER A 277 -29.39 -13.02 -40.00
CA SER A 277 -29.46 -13.82 -38.78
C SER A 277 -30.20 -13.10 -37.67
N MET A 278 -31.01 -13.83 -36.93
CA MET A 278 -31.74 -13.40 -35.74
C MET A 278 -31.17 -14.11 -34.52
N ASN A 279 -30.61 -13.36 -33.58
CA ASN A 279 -30.08 -13.86 -32.32
C ASN A 279 -30.99 -13.44 -31.16
N THR A 280 -31.63 -14.43 -30.53
CA THR A 280 -32.45 -14.27 -29.33
C THR A 280 -31.62 -14.74 -28.15
N SER A 281 -31.26 -13.85 -27.22
CA SER A 281 -30.50 -14.21 -26.03
C SER A 281 -31.12 -13.70 -24.74
N ILE A 282 -31.25 -14.57 -23.74
CA ILE A 282 -31.70 -14.26 -22.41
C ILE A 282 -30.49 -14.34 -21.48
N VAL A 283 -30.17 -13.24 -20.80
CA VAL A 283 -29.07 -13.14 -19.85
C VAL A 283 -29.66 -12.87 -18.47
N ARG A 284 -29.36 -13.74 -17.50
CA ARG A 284 -29.70 -13.54 -16.09
C ARG A 284 -28.43 -13.37 -15.30
N ASP A 285 -28.19 -12.16 -14.81
CA ASP A 285 -27.00 -11.83 -14.02
C ASP A 285 -27.39 -11.60 -12.56
N THR A 286 -26.74 -12.33 -11.66
CA THR A 286 -26.91 -12.24 -10.22
C THR A 286 -25.53 -12.01 -9.59
N LYS A 287 -25.48 -11.65 -8.30
CA LYS A 287 -24.20 -11.40 -7.62
C LYS A 287 -23.22 -12.58 -7.72
N THR A 288 -23.74 -13.81 -7.69
CA THR A 288 -22.96 -15.05 -7.64
C THR A 288 -23.00 -15.87 -8.91
N SER A 289 -23.98 -15.67 -9.80
CA SER A 289 -24.14 -16.48 -11.01
C SER A 289 -24.55 -15.66 -12.22
N HIS A 290 -24.04 -16.05 -13.39
CA HIS A 290 -24.35 -15.46 -14.68
C HIS A 290 -24.80 -16.57 -15.63
N PHE A 291 -26.09 -16.55 -15.95
CA PHE A 291 -26.72 -17.48 -16.88
C PHE A 291 -26.99 -16.80 -18.21
N THR A 292 -26.73 -17.50 -19.32
CA THR A 292 -26.97 -17.01 -20.67
C THR A 292 -27.52 -18.13 -21.52
N LEU A 293 -28.70 -17.94 -22.11
CA LEU A 293 -29.27 -18.78 -23.14
C LEU A 293 -29.31 -17.96 -24.43
N ALA A 294 -28.64 -18.42 -25.48
CA ALA A 294 -28.60 -17.74 -26.77
C ALA A 294 -29.03 -18.71 -27.88
N MET A 295 -29.89 -18.24 -28.77
CA MET A 295 -30.36 -18.96 -29.94
C MET A 295 -30.20 -18.06 -31.16
N GLN A 296 -29.33 -18.46 -32.07
CA GLN A 296 -29.14 -17.79 -33.36
C GLN A 296 -29.84 -18.62 -34.44
N LEU A 297 -30.76 -17.98 -35.18
CA LEU A 297 -31.44 -18.54 -36.35
C LEU A 297 -31.03 -17.70 -37.56
N GLY A 298 -30.34 -18.29 -38.52
CA GLY A 298 -29.86 -17.54 -39.69
C GLY A 298 -29.09 -18.37 -40.70
N ILE A 299 -28.77 -17.72 -41.82
CA ILE A 299 -27.99 -18.28 -42.92
C ILE A 299 -26.58 -17.68 -42.82
N PRO A 300 -25.50 -18.49 -42.71
CA PRO A 300 -25.43 -19.93 -42.97
C PRO A 300 -25.64 -20.86 -41.76
N HIS A 301 -25.53 -20.37 -40.52
CA HIS A 301 -25.57 -21.25 -39.33
C HIS A 301 -26.62 -20.81 -38.32
N SER A 302 -27.39 -21.80 -37.87
CA SER A 302 -28.32 -21.70 -36.76
C SER A 302 -27.82 -22.56 -35.61
N PHE A 303 -27.77 -22.02 -34.39
CA PHE A 303 -27.27 -22.73 -33.23
C PHE A 303 -27.95 -22.26 -31.95
N MET A 304 -27.94 -23.13 -30.95
CA MET A 304 -28.35 -22.81 -29.58
C MET A 304 -27.18 -23.07 -28.63
N MET A 305 -27.01 -22.18 -27.65
CA MET A 305 -25.99 -22.29 -26.62
C MET A 305 -26.55 -21.85 -25.28
N MET A 306 -26.22 -22.61 -24.24
CA MET A 306 -26.51 -22.34 -22.85
C MET A 306 -25.19 -22.22 -22.09
N SER A 307 -25.02 -21.17 -21.31
CA SER A 307 -23.83 -20.91 -20.51
C SER A 307 -24.24 -20.57 -19.09
N TYR A 308 -23.80 -21.36 -18.13
CA TYR A 308 -23.95 -21.08 -16.71
C TYR A 308 -22.58 -20.80 -16.12
N GLN A 309 -22.39 -19.62 -15.52
CA GLN A 309 -21.15 -19.26 -14.84
C GLN A 309 -21.43 -18.99 -13.36
N TYR A 310 -20.67 -19.61 -12.48
CA TYR A 310 -20.66 -19.33 -11.06
C TYR A 310 -19.40 -18.52 -10.72
N LYS A 311 -19.60 -17.40 -10.04
CA LYS A 311 -18.55 -16.46 -9.63
C LYS A 311 -18.54 -16.43 -8.11
N PHE A 312 -17.46 -16.94 -7.52
CA PHE A 312 -17.17 -16.79 -6.11
C PHE A 312 -16.11 -15.71 -5.96
N GLN A 313 -16.37 -14.71 -5.12
CA GLN A 313 -15.44 -13.64 -4.83
C GLN A 313 -15.18 -13.60 -3.34
N ASP A 314 -13.93 -13.78 -2.97
CA ASP A 314 -13.45 -13.75 -1.59
C ASP A 314 -13.00 -12.33 -1.19
N ASP A 315 -12.94 -12.04 0.11
CA ASP A 315 -12.52 -10.74 0.66
C ASP A 315 -11.06 -10.43 0.30
N ASP A 316 -10.24 -11.47 0.11
CA ASP A 316 -8.83 -11.43 -0.32
C ASP A 316 -8.62 -11.10 -1.82
N GLN A 317 -9.62 -10.50 -2.49
CA GLN A 317 -9.58 -10.10 -3.91
C GLN A 317 -9.33 -11.25 -4.90
N THR A 318 -9.52 -12.50 -4.46
CA THR A 318 -9.44 -13.69 -5.30
C THR A 318 -10.83 -14.01 -5.83
N LYS A 319 -10.95 -14.17 -7.15
CA LYS A 319 -12.20 -14.50 -7.85
C LYS A 319 -12.08 -15.88 -8.47
N VAL A 320 -12.81 -16.83 -7.93
CA VAL A 320 -12.92 -18.17 -8.51
C VAL A 320 -14.12 -18.18 -9.45
N LYS A 321 -13.92 -18.69 -10.67
CA LYS A 321 -14.96 -18.76 -11.70
C LYS A 321 -15.05 -20.19 -12.20
N GLY A 322 -16.23 -20.77 -12.09
CA GLY A 322 -16.59 -22.02 -12.78
C GLY A 322 -17.64 -21.71 -13.84
N SER A 323 -17.52 -22.26 -15.03
CA SER A 323 -18.54 -22.12 -16.06
C SER A 323 -18.74 -23.38 -16.85
N ILE A 324 -19.99 -23.65 -17.19
CA ILE A 324 -20.40 -24.76 -18.04
C ILE A 324 -21.11 -24.13 -19.24
N LYS A 325 -20.58 -24.40 -20.43
CA LYS A 325 -21.12 -23.98 -21.72
C LYS A 325 -21.54 -25.23 -22.47
N ALA A 326 -22.83 -25.38 -22.75
CA ALA A 326 -23.38 -26.49 -23.52
C ALA A 326 -24.12 -25.93 -24.73
N GLY A 327 -23.86 -26.45 -25.92
CA GLY A 327 -24.56 -26.02 -27.12
C GLY A 327 -24.35 -26.99 -28.27
N PHE A 328 -24.83 -26.59 -29.44
CA PHE A 328 -24.70 -27.39 -30.67
C PHE A 328 -23.24 -27.61 -31.09
N PHE A 329 -22.34 -26.72 -30.67
CA PHE A 329 -20.89 -26.83 -30.91
C PHE A 329 -20.14 -27.60 -29.81
N GLY A 330 -20.88 -28.30 -28.95
CA GLY A 330 -20.34 -29.16 -27.92
C GLY A 330 -20.44 -28.59 -26.51
N THR A 331 -19.79 -29.27 -25.57
CA THR A 331 -19.83 -28.96 -24.14
C THR A 331 -18.44 -28.59 -23.67
N VAL A 332 -18.31 -27.42 -23.04
CA VAL A 332 -17.06 -26.91 -22.48
C VAL A 332 -17.27 -26.56 -21.02
N VAL A 333 -16.48 -27.17 -20.16
CA VAL A 333 -16.36 -26.84 -18.74
C VAL A 333 -15.10 -26.00 -18.58
N GLU A 334 -15.24 -24.80 -18.03
CA GLU A 334 -14.11 -23.93 -17.69
C GLU A 334 -14.09 -23.70 -16.19
N TYR A 335 -12.94 -23.85 -15.55
CA TYR A 335 -12.75 -23.47 -14.16
C TYR A 335 -11.42 -22.75 -14.01
N GLY A 336 -11.41 -21.72 -13.16
CA GLY A 336 -10.23 -20.89 -13.03
C GLY A 336 -10.30 -19.94 -11.85
N ALA A 337 -9.15 -19.35 -11.55
CA ALA A 337 -9.01 -18.35 -10.51
C ALA A 337 -8.33 -17.10 -11.08
N GLU A 338 -8.86 -15.94 -10.71
CA GLU A 338 -8.25 -14.64 -10.95
C GLU A 338 -7.84 -14.03 -9.61
N ARG A 339 -6.59 -13.57 -9.52
CA ARG A 339 -6.05 -12.91 -8.33
C ARG A 339 -5.44 -11.57 -8.71
N LYS A 340 -5.74 -10.56 -7.91
CA LYS A 340 -5.09 -9.25 -8.02
C LYS A 340 -3.70 -9.31 -7.39
N ILE A 341 -2.67 -9.11 -8.20
CA ILE A 341 -1.25 -9.15 -7.76
C ILE A 341 -0.79 -7.76 -7.32
N SER A 342 -1.25 -6.72 -8.01
CA SER A 342 -0.89 -5.32 -7.76
C SER A 342 -2.10 -4.41 -7.95
N ARG A 343 -1.97 -3.12 -7.62
CA ARG A 343 -3.03 -2.11 -7.80
C ARG A 343 -3.60 -2.11 -9.22
N HIS A 344 -2.75 -2.34 -10.23
CA HIS A 344 -3.10 -2.30 -11.65
C HIS A 344 -2.88 -3.64 -12.37
N SER A 345 -2.65 -4.74 -11.67
CA SER A 345 -2.35 -6.03 -12.29
C SER A 345 -3.19 -7.16 -11.72
N VAL A 346 -3.91 -7.86 -12.61
CA VAL A 346 -4.74 -9.03 -12.29
C VAL A 346 -4.26 -10.19 -13.14
N LEU A 347 -3.87 -11.28 -12.48
CA LEU A 347 -3.48 -12.53 -13.12
C LEU A 347 -4.63 -13.53 -12.99
N GLY A 348 -4.95 -14.23 -14.05
CA GLY A 348 -5.92 -15.31 -14.08
C GLY A 348 -5.37 -16.54 -14.76
N ALA A 349 -5.72 -17.71 -14.23
CA ALA A 349 -5.49 -18.99 -14.87
C ALA A 349 -6.82 -19.73 -14.95
N THR A 350 -7.21 -20.13 -16.15
CA THR A 350 -8.46 -20.84 -16.42
C THR A 350 -8.16 -22.08 -17.23
N VAL A 351 -8.56 -23.24 -16.74
CA VAL A 351 -8.53 -24.50 -17.48
C VAL A 351 -9.88 -24.66 -18.18
N SER A 352 -9.86 -24.92 -19.48
CA SER A 352 -11.04 -25.27 -20.27
C SER A 352 -10.91 -26.69 -20.78
N VAL A 353 -11.93 -27.50 -20.51
CA VAL A 353 -12.05 -28.91 -20.88
C VAL A 353 -13.35 -29.06 -21.65
N GLY A 354 -13.31 -29.51 -22.89
CA GLY A 354 -14.54 -29.70 -23.65
C GLY A 354 -14.39 -30.47 -24.95
N VAL A 355 -15.50 -30.98 -25.46
CA VAL A 355 -15.56 -31.65 -26.76
C VAL A 355 -16.26 -30.69 -27.73
N PRO A 356 -15.69 -30.37 -28.91
CA PRO A 356 -14.48 -30.92 -29.54
C PRO A 356 -13.17 -30.15 -29.25
N GLN A 357 -13.17 -29.11 -28.41
CA GLN A 357 -12.02 -28.20 -28.22
C GLN A 357 -10.87 -28.75 -27.36
N GLY A 358 -10.94 -30.01 -26.93
CA GLY A 358 -9.94 -30.64 -26.08
C GLY A 358 -9.74 -29.94 -24.73
N ILE A 359 -8.50 -29.99 -24.25
CA ILE A 359 -8.04 -29.37 -23.01
C ILE A 359 -7.10 -28.22 -23.34
N SER A 360 -7.41 -27.05 -22.79
CA SER A 360 -6.56 -25.86 -22.92
C SER A 360 -6.43 -25.09 -21.61
N LEU A 361 -5.22 -24.60 -21.35
CA LEU A 361 -4.89 -23.73 -20.23
C LEU A 361 -4.80 -22.28 -20.72
N LYS A 362 -5.67 -21.42 -20.21
CA LYS A 362 -5.75 -20.00 -20.56
C LYS A 362 -5.14 -19.17 -19.43
N ILE A 363 -3.97 -18.59 -19.67
CA ILE A 363 -3.34 -17.65 -18.74
C ILE A 363 -3.64 -16.22 -19.21
N LYS A 364 -4.20 -15.39 -18.32
CA LYS A 364 -4.59 -14.01 -18.61
C LYS A 364 -3.94 -13.05 -17.63
N LEU A 365 -3.18 -12.07 -18.12
CA LEU A 365 -2.62 -10.99 -17.31
C LEU A 365 -3.18 -9.65 -17.80
N ASN A 366 -4.02 -9.03 -16.99
CA ASN A 366 -4.49 -7.67 -17.24
C ASN A 366 -3.58 -6.71 -16.48
N ARG A 367 -2.84 -5.87 -17.20
CA ARG A 367 -1.98 -4.82 -16.64
C ARG A 367 -2.43 -3.46 -17.14
N ALA A 368 -3.00 -2.65 -16.24
CA ALA A 368 -3.62 -1.36 -16.56
C ALA A 368 -4.62 -1.49 -17.73
N SER A 369 -4.31 -0.92 -18.90
CA SER A 369 -5.14 -0.96 -20.10
C SER A 369 -4.73 -2.01 -21.13
N GLN A 370 -3.74 -2.86 -20.80
CA GLN A 370 -3.25 -3.93 -21.65
C GLN A 370 -3.67 -5.31 -21.11
N THR A 371 -4.09 -6.18 -22.02
CA THR A 371 -4.44 -7.58 -21.72
C THR A 371 -3.46 -8.51 -22.44
N TYR A 372 -2.70 -9.28 -21.68
CA TYR A 372 -1.87 -10.36 -22.20
C TYR A 372 -2.63 -11.67 -22.04
N PHE A 373 -2.76 -12.45 -23.12
CA PHE A 373 -3.55 -13.67 -23.17
C PHE A 373 -2.73 -14.81 -23.78
N PHE A 374 -2.49 -15.85 -23.02
CA PHE A 374 -1.69 -17.01 -23.44
C PHE A 374 -2.56 -18.26 -23.37
N PRO A 375 -3.34 -18.57 -24.42
CA PRO A 375 -4.03 -19.85 -24.55
C PRO A 375 -3.03 -20.94 -24.95
N ILE A 376 -2.78 -21.86 -24.04
CA ILE A 376 -1.94 -23.04 -24.26
C ILE A 376 -2.88 -24.20 -24.55
N HIS A 377 -2.83 -24.72 -25.77
CA HIS A 377 -3.56 -25.92 -26.17
C HIS A 377 -2.76 -27.15 -25.77
N LEU A 378 -3.34 -28.08 -25.01
CA LEU A 378 -2.61 -29.23 -24.47
C LEU A 378 -2.92 -30.53 -25.21
N THR A 379 -4.16 -30.79 -25.58
CA THR A 379 -4.58 -32.03 -26.26
C THR A 379 -5.99 -31.87 -26.80
N ASP A 380 -6.27 -32.44 -27.97
CA ASP A 380 -7.63 -32.51 -28.55
C ASP A 380 -8.51 -33.55 -27.85
N GLN A 381 -7.89 -34.56 -27.23
CA GLN A 381 -8.58 -35.60 -26.47
C GLN A 381 -8.78 -35.23 -25.00
N LEU A 382 -9.75 -35.89 -24.36
CA LEU A 382 -10.01 -35.74 -22.92
C LEU A 382 -9.09 -36.65 -22.11
N LEU A 383 -7.82 -36.23 -21.93
CA LEU A 383 -6.84 -36.94 -21.12
C LEU A 383 -6.82 -36.43 -19.67
N PRO A 384 -7.08 -37.29 -18.66
CA PRO A 384 -7.02 -36.88 -17.24
C PRO A 384 -5.65 -36.34 -16.81
N SER A 385 -4.57 -36.86 -17.39
CA SER A 385 -3.20 -36.39 -17.15
C SER A 385 -3.02 -34.93 -17.56
N ALA A 386 -3.51 -34.53 -18.73
CA ALA A 386 -3.44 -33.16 -19.19
C ALA A 386 -4.26 -32.21 -18.31
N VAL A 387 -5.43 -32.63 -17.81
CA VAL A 387 -6.21 -31.85 -16.82
C VAL A 387 -5.42 -31.67 -15.52
N PHE A 388 -4.74 -32.72 -15.05
CA PHE A 388 -3.89 -32.65 -13.85
C PHE A 388 -2.75 -31.63 -14.02
N TYR A 389 -2.00 -31.68 -15.12
CA TYR A 389 -0.92 -30.72 -15.35
C TYR A 389 -1.42 -29.29 -15.62
N ALA A 390 -2.56 -29.13 -16.30
CA ALA A 390 -3.20 -27.84 -16.51
C ALA A 390 -3.61 -27.15 -15.20
N THR A 391 -3.88 -27.93 -14.15
CA THR A 391 -4.31 -27.41 -12.83
C THR A 391 -3.17 -27.24 -11.85
N VAL A 392 -2.37 -28.28 -11.68
CA VAL A 392 -1.30 -28.31 -10.69
C VAL A 392 -0.11 -27.46 -11.15
N GLY A 393 0.21 -27.48 -12.44
CA GLY A 393 1.33 -26.74 -13.01
C GLY A 393 1.30 -25.23 -12.70
N PRO A 394 0.23 -24.50 -13.08
CA PRO A 394 0.11 -23.08 -12.80
C PRO A 394 0.11 -22.74 -11.29
N LEU A 395 -0.44 -23.63 -10.46
CA LEU A 395 -0.49 -23.43 -9.00
C LEU A 395 0.90 -23.54 -8.37
N VAL A 396 1.66 -24.60 -8.72
CA VAL A 396 3.03 -24.79 -8.25
C VAL A 396 3.94 -23.68 -8.78
N PHE A 397 3.81 -23.31 -10.05
CA PHE A 397 4.54 -22.21 -10.66
C PHE A 397 4.28 -20.87 -9.96
N TYR A 398 3.01 -20.59 -9.64
CA TYR A 398 2.62 -19.40 -8.89
C TYR A 398 3.25 -19.37 -7.49
N LEU A 399 3.20 -20.48 -6.75
CA LEU A 399 3.82 -20.58 -5.41
C LEU A 399 5.34 -20.40 -5.46
N ALA A 400 6.00 -20.96 -6.48
CA ALA A 400 7.43 -20.80 -6.70
C ALA A 400 7.79 -19.34 -6.97
N ILE A 401 7.11 -18.67 -7.91
CA ILE A 401 7.33 -17.24 -8.21
C ILE A 401 7.06 -16.37 -6.97
N GLN A 402 5.99 -16.67 -6.22
CA GLN A 402 5.63 -15.90 -5.04
C GLN A 402 6.71 -15.98 -3.95
N ARG A 403 7.29 -17.18 -3.74
CA ARG A 403 8.36 -17.41 -2.76
C ARG A 403 9.71 -16.86 -3.22
N LEU A 404 10.10 -17.11 -4.45
CA LEU A 404 11.46 -16.85 -4.96
C LEU A 404 11.66 -15.44 -5.51
N VAL A 405 10.61 -14.80 -6.06
CA VAL A 405 10.75 -13.51 -6.76
C VAL A 405 9.95 -12.42 -6.06
N ILE A 406 8.66 -12.63 -5.83
CA ILE A 406 7.77 -11.54 -5.36
C ILE A 406 8.09 -11.13 -3.92
N ARG A 407 8.17 -12.09 -2.99
CA ARG A 407 8.45 -11.79 -1.57
C ARG A 407 9.79 -11.08 -1.34
N PRO A 408 10.93 -11.54 -1.90
CA PRO A 408 12.19 -10.82 -1.69
C PRO A 408 12.17 -9.43 -2.32
N TYR A 409 11.57 -9.27 -3.51
CA TYR A 409 11.44 -7.95 -4.14
C TYR A 409 10.63 -6.96 -3.31
N VAL A 410 9.47 -7.39 -2.78
CA VAL A 410 8.61 -6.53 -1.95
C VAL A 410 9.29 -6.15 -0.63
N ARG A 411 10.10 -7.06 -0.04
CA ARG A 411 10.88 -6.74 1.16
C ARG A 411 11.96 -5.71 0.87
N ALA A 412 12.75 -5.92 -0.19
CA ALA A 412 13.77 -4.97 -0.61
C ALA A 412 13.18 -3.58 -0.92
N GLN A 413 12.00 -3.53 -1.54
CA GLN A 413 11.31 -2.26 -1.80
C GLN A 413 10.87 -1.54 -0.52
N LYS A 414 10.32 -2.28 0.46
CA LYS A 414 9.96 -1.71 1.77
C LYS A 414 11.18 -1.18 2.52
N GLU A 415 12.32 -1.87 2.43
CA GLU A 415 13.58 -1.42 3.03
C GLU A 415 14.06 -0.12 2.39
N GLN A 416 14.03 -0.02 1.05
CA GLN A 416 14.38 1.23 0.35
C GLN A 416 13.44 2.40 0.68
N ASP A 417 12.15 2.15 0.82
CA ASP A 417 11.18 3.19 1.20
C ASP A 417 11.42 3.67 2.65
N LEU A 418 11.78 2.75 3.55
CA LEU A 418 12.18 3.08 4.92
C LEU A 418 13.48 3.90 4.95
N GLU A 419 14.47 3.56 4.11
CA GLU A 419 15.73 4.32 3.97
C GLU A 419 15.49 5.75 3.51
N LYS A 420 14.66 5.95 2.47
CA LYS A 420 14.30 7.31 2.01
C LYS A 420 13.61 8.11 3.11
N HIS A 421 12.73 7.48 3.88
CA HIS A 421 12.08 8.14 5.00
C HIS A 421 13.06 8.52 6.11
N ARG A 422 14.12 7.73 6.31
CA ARG A 422 15.21 8.08 7.24
C ARG A 422 16.02 9.27 6.74
N GLU A 423 16.33 9.31 5.45
CA GLU A 423 17.06 10.44 4.84
C GLU A 423 16.27 11.74 4.97
N SER A 424 14.95 11.71 4.69
CA SER A 424 14.10 12.90 4.83
C SER A 424 13.97 13.36 6.28
N SER A 425 13.93 12.43 7.25
CA SER A 425 13.81 12.77 8.67
C SER A 425 15.16 13.09 9.34
N ALA A 426 16.30 12.91 8.66
CA ALA A 426 17.62 13.08 9.27
C ALA A 426 17.91 14.52 9.74
N SER A 427 17.47 15.53 8.98
CA SER A 427 17.61 16.94 9.36
C SER A 427 16.82 17.27 10.63
N ASP A 428 15.61 16.72 10.72
CA ASP A 428 14.71 16.97 11.85
C ASP A 428 15.22 16.29 13.12
N ILE A 429 15.77 15.07 13.00
CA ILE A 429 16.43 14.37 14.10
C ILE A 429 17.64 15.17 14.61
N ALA A 430 18.45 15.74 13.71
CA ALA A 430 19.60 16.55 14.10
C ALA A 430 19.19 17.83 14.87
N ARG A 431 18.11 18.48 14.45
CA ARG A 431 17.55 19.66 15.15
C ARG A 431 17.02 19.28 16.54
N LYS A 432 16.14 18.27 16.62
CA LYS A 432 15.58 17.78 17.89
C LYS A 432 16.66 17.26 18.84
N ARG A 433 17.77 16.73 18.32
CA ARG A 433 18.94 16.33 19.13
C ARG A 433 19.61 17.52 19.81
N GLN A 434 19.85 18.63 19.09
CA GLN A 434 20.45 19.84 19.67
C GLN A 434 19.52 20.46 20.74
N GLU A 435 18.21 20.44 20.49
CA GLU A 435 17.19 20.84 21.46
C GLU A 435 17.24 19.95 22.73
N ALA A 436 17.32 18.64 22.58
CA ALA A 436 17.44 17.75 23.73
C ALA A 436 18.74 17.96 24.53
N GLU A 437 19.89 18.11 23.85
CA GLU A 437 21.19 18.33 24.50
C GLU A 437 21.21 19.65 25.29
N SER A 438 20.63 20.72 24.75
CA SER A 438 20.51 22.01 25.45
C SER A 438 19.59 21.93 26.67
N ALA A 439 18.43 21.27 26.56
CA ALA A 439 17.54 21.04 27.70
C ALA A 439 18.22 20.22 28.82
N VAL A 440 19.01 19.20 28.46
CA VAL A 440 19.77 18.39 29.42
C VAL A 440 20.78 19.24 30.20
N LEU A 441 21.49 20.16 29.53
CA LEU A 441 22.46 21.05 30.17
C LEU A 441 21.80 21.94 31.23
N LEU A 442 20.61 22.49 30.94
CA LEU A 442 19.87 23.34 31.88
C LEU A 442 19.43 22.61 33.15
N MET A 443 19.12 21.32 33.03
CA MET A 443 18.63 20.52 34.16
C MET A 443 19.73 20.11 35.15
N GLN A 444 21.01 20.11 34.74
CA GLN A 444 22.10 19.51 35.52
C GLN A 444 22.22 20.06 36.94
N GLU A 445 22.14 21.38 37.11
CA GLU A 445 22.26 22.01 38.43
C GLU A 445 21.12 21.65 39.37
N SER A 446 19.90 21.55 38.83
CA SER A 446 18.72 21.18 39.60
C SER A 446 18.73 19.70 39.96
N VAL A 447 19.17 18.85 39.03
CA VAL A 447 19.34 17.41 39.26
C VAL A 447 20.35 17.13 40.37
N ARG A 448 21.48 17.86 40.42
CA ARG A 448 22.43 17.73 41.54
C ARG A 448 21.77 17.96 42.90
N ARG A 449 20.95 19.01 43.02
CA ARG A 449 20.21 19.30 44.27
C ARG A 449 19.19 18.21 44.60
N ILE A 450 18.49 17.69 43.59
CA ILE A 450 17.53 16.59 43.78
C ILE A 450 18.26 15.35 44.31
N ILE A 451 19.40 14.99 43.71
CA ILE A 451 20.22 13.85 44.14
C ILE A 451 20.63 14.03 45.61
N GLU A 452 21.18 15.18 46.01
CA GLU A 452 21.55 15.44 47.41
C GLU A 452 20.37 15.28 48.38
N THR A 453 19.18 15.77 48.00
CA THR A 453 17.98 15.62 48.83
C THR A 453 17.46 14.17 48.90
N GLU A 454 17.53 13.42 47.82
CA GLU A 454 17.08 12.01 47.77
C GLU A 454 18.11 11.09 48.44
N GLU A 455 19.41 11.36 48.33
CA GLU A 455 20.48 10.65 49.06
C GLU A 455 20.29 10.76 50.57
N SER A 456 19.97 11.96 51.08
CA SER A 456 19.71 12.17 52.50
C SER A 456 18.52 11.35 53.05
N LYS A 457 17.60 10.93 52.15
CA LYS A 457 16.39 10.18 52.48
C LYS A 457 16.46 8.70 52.09
N MET A 458 17.60 8.23 51.56
CA MET A 458 17.74 6.90 50.95
C MET A 458 16.64 6.64 49.90
N GLY A 459 16.34 7.69 49.14
CA GLY A 459 15.24 7.76 48.17
C GLY A 459 15.57 7.16 46.81
N LEU A 460 14.93 7.68 45.77
CA LEU A 460 15.06 7.15 44.40
C LEU A 460 16.15 7.91 43.63
N ILE A 461 17.18 7.22 43.16
CA ILE A 461 18.29 7.77 42.38
C ILE A 461 18.44 6.98 41.09
N ILE A 462 18.35 7.63 39.94
CA ILE A 462 18.57 7.02 38.63
C ILE A 462 20.07 7.04 38.34
N LEU A 463 20.64 5.86 38.12
CA LEU A 463 22.06 5.69 37.81
C LEU A 463 22.31 5.87 36.31
N ASN A 464 21.55 5.13 35.50
CA ASN A 464 21.65 5.17 34.04
C ASN A 464 20.27 4.97 33.43
N ALA A 465 19.96 5.73 32.40
CA ALA A 465 18.77 5.52 31.60
C ALA A 465 19.04 5.72 30.12
N TRP A 466 18.50 4.81 29.33
CA TRP A 466 18.75 4.70 27.91
C TRP A 466 17.42 4.61 27.16
N TYR A 467 17.26 5.41 26.10
CA TYR A 467 16.07 5.38 25.26
C TYR A 467 16.44 5.14 23.80
N GLY A 468 15.76 4.22 23.14
CA GLY A 468 15.99 3.89 21.73
C GLY A 468 15.65 2.44 21.42
N LYS A 469 16.24 1.92 20.35
CA LYS A 469 16.06 0.52 19.96
C LYS A 469 17.10 -0.35 20.64
N PHE A 470 16.66 -1.25 21.50
CA PHE A 470 17.51 -2.30 22.07
C PHE A 470 17.38 -3.55 21.21
N VAL A 471 18.48 -3.96 20.58
CA VAL A 471 18.54 -5.25 19.87
C VAL A 471 18.67 -6.34 20.92
N THR A 472 17.70 -7.25 20.95
CA THR A 472 17.67 -8.41 21.87
C THR A 472 18.47 -9.61 21.35
N ASP A 473 19.20 -9.47 20.24
CA ASP A 473 19.76 -10.63 19.54
C ASP A 473 21.26 -10.86 19.81
N ASN A 474 21.60 -12.10 20.14
CA ASN A 474 22.96 -12.62 20.41
C ASN A 474 23.85 -12.68 19.14
N SER A 475 23.39 -12.16 18.02
CA SER A 475 24.12 -12.16 16.76
C SER A 475 25.07 -10.97 16.68
N GLN A 476 26.36 -11.28 16.79
CA GLN A 476 27.48 -10.41 16.47
C GLN A 476 27.24 -9.60 15.18
N ARG A 477 26.89 -8.32 15.33
CA ARG A 477 27.37 -7.22 14.50
C ARG A 477 27.17 -5.94 15.29
N HIS A 478 28.24 -5.18 15.41
CA HIS A 478 28.30 -3.90 16.12
C HIS A 478 27.48 -2.82 15.38
N GLU A 479 26.17 -3.03 15.20
CA GLU A 479 25.28 -1.89 15.03
C GLU A 479 25.28 -1.19 16.39
N ARG A 480 25.96 -0.05 16.47
CA ARG A 480 25.93 0.83 17.64
C ARG A 480 24.46 1.00 18.00
N ALA A 481 24.06 0.51 19.17
CA ALA A 481 22.71 0.66 19.66
C ALA A 481 22.35 2.14 19.54
N LYS A 482 21.37 2.46 18.67
CA LYS A 482 20.91 3.84 18.44
C LYS A 482 20.09 4.26 19.64
N VAL A 483 20.82 4.64 20.67
CA VAL A 483 20.33 4.82 22.03
C VAL A 483 20.85 6.16 22.52
N ILE A 484 19.96 6.89 23.17
CA ILE A 484 20.24 8.18 23.80
C ILE A 484 20.30 8.00 25.32
N ASP A 485 21.18 8.76 25.97
CA ASP A 485 21.24 8.82 27.43
C ASP A 485 20.21 9.84 27.93
N VAL A 486 19.25 9.36 28.72
CA VAL A 486 18.15 10.15 29.28
C VAL A 486 18.17 10.15 30.81
N THR A 487 19.34 9.91 31.41
CA THR A 487 19.53 9.85 32.87
C THR A 487 19.17 11.17 33.54
N VAL A 488 19.71 12.29 33.04
CA VAL A 488 19.51 13.63 33.63
C VAL A 488 18.05 14.08 33.53
N PRO A 489 17.39 14.00 32.36
CA PRO A 489 15.96 14.33 32.25
C PRO A 489 15.06 13.52 33.18
N LEU A 490 15.30 12.20 33.29
CA LEU A 490 14.47 11.36 34.16
C LEU A 490 14.72 11.65 35.64
N GLN A 491 15.97 11.90 36.05
CA GLN A 491 16.27 12.24 37.44
C GLN A 491 15.60 13.56 37.83
N CYS A 492 15.47 14.50 36.89
CA CYS A 492 14.78 15.76 37.11
C CYS A 492 13.27 15.60 37.38
N LEU A 493 12.67 14.49 36.95
CA LEU A 493 11.25 14.18 37.15
C LEU A 493 10.98 13.40 38.45
N VAL A 494 12.01 13.01 39.21
CA VAL A 494 11.87 12.30 40.48
C VAL A 494 11.36 13.25 41.57
N LYS A 495 10.33 12.82 42.30
CA LYS A 495 9.80 13.58 43.44
C LYS A 495 9.34 12.63 44.55
N ASP A 496 9.67 12.96 45.79
CA ASP A 496 9.28 12.20 47.00
C ASP A 496 9.62 10.71 46.84
N SER A 497 10.84 10.44 46.33
CA SER A 497 11.36 9.11 46.04
C SER A 497 10.50 8.26 45.07
N LYS A 498 9.76 8.90 44.15
CA LYS A 498 8.96 8.26 43.10
C LYS A 498 9.18 8.94 41.75
N LEU A 499 9.11 8.15 40.68
CA LEU A 499 9.09 8.61 39.29
C LEU A 499 7.83 8.09 38.61
N ILE A 500 7.08 8.99 37.99
CA ILE A 500 5.86 8.66 37.24
C ILE A 500 5.99 9.29 35.85
N LEU A 501 6.12 8.43 34.83
CA LEU A 501 5.97 8.79 33.43
C LEU A 501 4.58 8.35 32.97
N THR A 502 3.87 9.24 32.29
CA THR A 502 2.50 9.00 31.80
C THR A 502 2.51 8.22 30.46
N GLU A 503 1.33 7.84 29.95
CA GLU A 503 1.15 7.08 28.70
C GLU A 503 1.42 7.92 27.43
N ALA A 504 1.90 9.15 27.59
CA ALA A 504 2.26 9.99 26.46
C ALA A 504 3.60 9.54 25.85
N THR A 505 3.84 9.90 24.60
CA THR A 505 5.06 9.53 23.88
C THR A 505 6.29 10.05 24.64
N LYS A 506 7.14 9.12 25.08
CA LYS A 506 8.35 9.43 25.87
C LYS A 506 9.35 10.30 25.11
N SER A 507 9.31 10.29 23.78
CA SER A 507 10.10 11.17 22.91
C SER A 507 9.75 12.66 23.05
N GLY A 508 8.56 13.00 23.58
CA GLY A 508 8.11 14.39 23.78
C GLY A 508 8.52 15.01 25.13
N LEU A 509 9.26 14.28 25.96
CA LEU A 509 9.76 14.83 27.22
C LEU A 509 10.94 15.79 26.95
N PRO A 510 11.05 16.90 27.69
CA PRO A 510 12.23 17.77 27.61
C PRO A 510 13.52 16.96 27.80
N GLY A 511 14.49 17.10 26.89
CA GLY A 511 15.73 16.32 26.91
C GLY A 511 15.65 14.93 26.26
N PHE A 512 14.50 14.56 25.69
CA PHE A 512 14.33 13.38 24.85
C PHE A 512 14.25 13.77 23.37
N TYR A 513 14.67 12.86 22.50
CA TYR A 513 14.38 12.91 21.06
C TYR A 513 14.30 11.48 20.52
N ASP A 514 13.75 11.32 19.31
CA ASP A 514 13.61 10.02 18.66
C ASP A 514 14.87 9.67 17.82
N PRO A 515 15.69 8.67 18.21
CA PRO A 515 16.85 8.24 17.43
C PRO A 515 16.51 7.30 16.26
N CYS A 516 15.32 6.71 16.23
CA CYS A 516 14.90 5.66 15.29
C CYS A 516 13.44 5.83 14.85
N VAL A 517 13.19 6.83 14.01
CA VAL A 517 11.84 7.12 13.48
C VAL A 517 11.26 5.91 12.76
N GLY A 518 10.07 5.47 13.20
CA GLY A 518 9.33 4.36 12.59
C GLY A 518 9.73 2.96 13.06
N GLU A 519 10.62 2.84 14.04
CA GLU A 519 10.99 1.57 14.67
C GLU A 519 10.49 1.49 16.12
N GLU A 520 10.34 0.27 16.64
CA GLU A 520 9.95 0.06 18.04
C GLU A 520 11.06 0.52 18.98
N LYS A 521 10.71 1.42 19.90
CA LYS A 521 11.60 2.01 20.89
C LYS A 521 11.18 1.62 22.30
N SER A 522 12.16 1.52 23.18
CA SER A 522 11.93 1.29 24.60
C SER A 522 12.89 2.12 25.46
N LEU A 523 12.50 2.30 26.72
CA LEU A 523 13.24 2.98 27.76
C LEU A 523 13.75 1.94 28.76
N LYS A 524 15.07 1.90 28.96
CA LYS A 524 15.73 1.07 29.96
C LYS A 524 16.25 1.96 31.08
N VAL A 525 15.85 1.71 32.31
CA VAL A 525 16.22 2.52 33.49
C VAL A 525 16.88 1.64 34.54
N LEU A 526 18.06 2.04 35.00
CA LEU A 526 18.77 1.54 36.16
C LEU A 526 18.67 2.57 37.28
N TYR A 527 18.13 2.17 38.43
CA TYR A 527 17.94 3.06 39.57
C TYR A 527 18.26 2.37 40.90
N GLN A 528 18.59 3.17 41.90
CA GLN A 528 18.78 2.77 43.28
C GLN A 528 17.62 3.30 44.11
N PHE A 529 17.04 2.44 44.96
CA PHE A 529 16.00 2.82 45.92
C PHE A 529 16.27 2.12 47.24
N GLN A 530 16.29 2.85 48.36
CA GLN A 530 16.62 2.30 49.69
C GLN A 530 17.95 1.52 49.72
N GLY A 531 18.94 1.95 48.93
CA GLY A 531 20.24 1.30 48.83
C GLY A 531 20.31 0.09 47.90
N VAL A 532 19.20 -0.38 47.32
CA VAL A 532 19.15 -1.53 46.40
C VAL A 532 19.06 -1.08 44.95
N MET A 533 19.80 -1.75 44.06
CA MET A 533 19.75 -1.47 42.62
C MET A 533 18.66 -2.28 41.91
N HIS A 534 17.97 -1.62 40.98
CA HIS A 534 16.85 -2.15 40.20
C HIS A 534 16.98 -1.78 38.73
N GLN A 535 16.48 -2.66 37.86
CA GLN A 535 16.42 -2.46 36.42
C GLN A 535 14.98 -2.62 35.92
N VAL A 536 14.53 -1.70 35.06
CA VAL A 536 13.23 -1.80 34.39
C VAL A 536 13.38 -1.47 32.91
N LEU A 537 12.71 -2.25 32.07
CA LEU A 537 12.51 -1.98 30.64
C LEU A 537 11.03 -1.60 30.43
N SER A 538 10.78 -0.57 29.63
CA SER A 538 9.42 -0.09 29.35
C SER A 538 9.29 0.33 27.88
N PRO A 539 8.31 -0.20 27.11
CA PRO A 539 8.00 0.23 25.74
C PRO A 539 7.62 1.71 25.67
N GLU A 540 7.69 2.32 24.49
CA GLU A 540 7.44 3.76 24.28
C GLU A 540 6.09 4.27 24.85
N GLU A 541 5.01 3.52 24.64
CA GLU A 541 3.63 3.93 25.02
C GLU A 541 3.21 3.48 26.43
N GLU A 542 4.00 2.64 27.11
CA GLU A 542 3.64 2.14 28.45
C GLU A 542 4.00 3.18 29.54
N ALA A 543 3.04 3.52 30.41
CA ALA A 543 3.32 4.34 31.58
C ALA A 543 4.34 3.66 32.52
N LEU A 544 5.33 4.43 32.98
CA LEU A 544 6.36 3.93 33.89
C LEU A 544 6.20 4.52 35.28
N ARG A 545 5.93 3.65 36.27
CA ARG A 545 5.92 4.02 37.69
C ARG A 545 7.04 3.30 38.42
N ILE A 546 7.94 4.06 39.03
CA ILE A 546 9.11 3.59 39.79
C ILE A 546 9.05 4.24 41.19
N PRO A 547 9.39 3.54 42.28
CA PRO A 547 9.90 2.17 42.36
C PRO A 547 8.82 1.10 42.08
N LYS A 548 9.13 0.09 41.26
CA LYS A 548 8.30 -1.12 41.13
C LYS A 548 8.59 -2.04 42.31
N GLN A 549 7.58 -2.74 42.83
CA GLN A 549 7.81 -3.79 43.83
C GLN A 549 8.58 -4.96 43.20
N CYS A 550 9.90 -4.98 43.35
CA CYS A 550 10.70 -6.12 42.90
C CYS A 550 10.64 -7.25 43.94
N ARG A 551 10.33 -8.48 43.48
CA ARG A 551 10.38 -9.72 44.28
C ARG A 551 11.80 -10.32 44.38
N HIS A 552 12.80 -9.75 43.69
CA HIS A 552 14.18 -10.24 43.71
C HIS A 552 15.19 -9.13 44.05
N ARG A 553 15.99 -9.39 45.09
CA ARG A 553 17.11 -8.56 45.56
C ARG A 553 18.33 -8.80 44.68
N PHE A 554 18.86 -7.76 44.05
CA PHE A 554 20.26 -7.75 43.62
C PHE A 554 21.12 -7.25 44.78
N THR A 555 22.01 -8.09 45.30
CA THR A 555 23.04 -7.66 46.25
C THR A 555 24.17 -6.95 45.49
N PRO A 556 24.57 -5.72 45.89
CA PRO A 556 25.72 -5.08 45.28
C PRO A 556 27.01 -5.81 45.70
N CYS A 557 27.88 -6.13 44.74
CA CYS A 557 29.24 -6.54 45.04
C CYS A 557 29.99 -5.32 45.60
N VAL A 558 30.50 -5.47 46.83
CA VAL A 558 31.22 -4.42 47.56
C VAL A 558 32.55 -4.13 46.83
N LEU A 559 32.60 -3.03 46.09
CA LEU A 559 33.87 -2.39 45.72
C LEU A 559 34.46 -1.76 46.99
N LYS A 560 35.54 -2.36 47.49
CA LYS A 560 36.32 -1.85 48.63
C LYS A 560 36.76 -0.41 48.35
N ARG A 561 36.35 0.52 49.22
CA ARG A 561 36.94 1.87 49.34
C ARG A 561 38.42 1.75 49.74
N SER A 562 39.28 2.52 49.07
CA SER A 562 40.53 3.03 49.65
C SER A 562 40.49 4.58 49.64
N PRO A 563 41.14 5.28 50.58
CA PRO A 563 40.80 6.67 50.90
C PRO A 563 41.70 7.72 50.22
N ALA A 564 41.15 8.94 50.11
CA ALA A 564 41.79 10.27 50.26
C ALA A 564 42.40 11.04 49.04
N TYR A 565 41.60 12.01 48.53
CA TYR A 565 41.86 13.40 48.05
C TYR A 565 42.61 13.71 46.71
N PRO A 566 42.55 14.95 46.17
CA PRO A 566 41.39 15.69 45.62
C PRO A 566 41.63 16.32 44.21
N LEU A 567 40.56 16.82 43.56
CA LEU A 567 40.51 17.80 42.44
C LEU A 567 41.59 17.78 41.33
N PHE A 568 41.22 17.56 40.06
CA PHE A 568 41.50 18.47 38.91
C PHE A 568 40.88 17.95 37.59
N MET A 569 40.68 18.89 36.67
CA MET A 569 40.11 18.81 35.32
C MET A 569 40.70 17.77 34.34
N LEU A 570 39.89 17.53 33.28
CA LEU A 570 40.23 17.23 31.87
C LEU A 570 40.48 15.77 31.42
N SER A 571 39.62 15.37 30.47
CA SER A 571 39.97 14.81 29.16
C SER A 571 40.36 13.33 29.00
N ILE A 572 39.49 12.64 28.23
CA ILE A 572 39.77 11.60 27.20
C ILE A 572 40.21 10.19 27.66
N GLY A 573 39.35 9.22 27.32
CA GLY A 573 39.73 7.97 26.63
C GLY A 573 40.31 6.84 27.47
N GLY A 574 39.57 5.73 27.58
CA GLY A 574 40.12 4.45 28.02
C GLY A 574 39.06 3.46 28.49
N GLU A 575 38.73 2.49 27.64
CA GLU A 575 37.87 1.35 27.94
C GLU A 575 38.47 0.45 29.04
N MET A 576 37.63 -0.03 29.96
CA MET A 576 37.85 -1.31 30.65
C MET A 576 36.70 -2.24 30.28
N ALA A 577 37.05 -3.33 29.60
CA ALA A 577 36.18 -4.43 29.25
C ALA A 577 36.04 -5.38 30.46
N GLU A 578 34.81 -5.59 30.93
CA GLU A 578 34.47 -6.74 31.76
C GLU A 578 33.29 -7.50 31.14
N THR A 579 33.60 -8.70 30.69
CA THR A 579 32.66 -9.72 30.22
C THR A 579 31.87 -10.28 31.40
N TYR A 580 30.54 -10.14 31.37
CA TYR A 580 29.67 -11.00 32.20
C TYR A 580 28.47 -11.51 31.39
N SER A 581 28.38 -12.83 31.38
CA SER A 581 27.28 -13.64 30.87
C SER A 581 26.06 -13.53 31.76
N THR A 582 24.89 -13.24 31.19
CA THR A 582 23.60 -13.46 31.86
C THR A 582 22.67 -14.21 30.94
N GLY A 583 22.40 -15.48 31.28
CA GLY A 583 21.32 -16.25 30.68
C GLY A 583 19.97 -15.73 31.16
N CYS A 584 19.06 -15.49 30.22
CA CYS A 584 17.64 -15.27 30.49
C CYS A 584 16.88 -16.58 30.22
N CYS A 585 16.04 -16.98 31.18
CA CYS A 585 14.94 -17.92 30.96
C CYS A 585 13.60 -17.15 30.99
N PRO A 586 12.55 -17.67 30.31
CA PRO A 586 11.35 -16.93 29.93
C PRO A 586 10.33 -16.81 31.07
N ILE A 587 9.46 -15.81 30.97
CA ILE A 587 8.36 -15.54 31.90
C ILE A 587 7.05 -16.01 31.24
N GLU A 588 6.29 -16.82 31.98
CA GLU A 588 4.88 -17.22 31.72
C GLU A 588 3.89 -16.07 31.94
#